data_AF-N4VXC2-F1
#
_entry.id   AF-N4VXC2-F1
#
_cell.length_a   1.000
_cell.length_b   1.000
_cell.length_c   1.000
_cell.angle_alpha   90.00
_cell.angle_beta   90.00
_cell.angle_gamma   90.00
#
_symmetry.space_group_name_H-M   'P 1'
#
loop_
_entity.id
_entity.type
_entity.pdbx_description
1 polymer ?
#
loop_
_entity_poly.entity_id
_entity_poly.type
_entity_poly.pdbx_seq_one_letter_code
_entity_poly.pdbx_strand_id
1 'polypeptide(L)'
;MAQFASLPDELKLATEAHVKYIQSLDTRKDEYDYWLTEHLRLNGLYWGLTALHLLGHPHALPRAETIDFVLSCQHESGGFGAAPGHDAHMLYTVSAVQILVMIDAVDELESRGKGKAQVGQFIANLQNRESGTFAGDEWGEEDTRFLYGALNALSLLDLLSLVDVEKAVQHIAACTNFDGGYGVSPGDETHSGQIFTCLAALSIAGRLDLVETDKLARWLSERQVPAGGLNGRPEKDEDVCYSWWVLSSLSIIKRTHWIDRQKLITFILKCQDTQLGGISDRPGNMVDVWHTLFGLTGLSLLGYPGMEAVDPVYCMPRSVTERVLGRKAAASGIS
;
A
#
# COMPACT_ATOMS: atom_id res chain seq x y z
N MET A 1 10.53 -11.62 21.45
CA MET A 1 9.44 -12.30 22.20
C MET A 1 9.24 -11.76 23.61
N ALA A 2 10.29 -11.44 24.38
CA ALA A 2 10.14 -10.94 25.77
C ALA A 2 9.50 -9.53 25.91
N GLN A 3 9.38 -8.75 24.83
CA GLN A 3 8.97 -7.33 24.90
C GLN A 3 7.46 -7.08 24.72
N PHE A 4 6.69 -8.08 24.28
CA PHE A 4 5.24 -7.95 24.01
C PHE A 4 4.35 -8.57 25.08
N ALA A 5 4.92 -9.40 25.97
CA ALA A 5 4.17 -10.13 27.01
C ALA A 5 3.70 -9.22 28.16
N SER A 6 4.05 -7.93 28.17
CA SER A 6 3.75 -6.98 29.23
C SER A 6 2.71 -5.92 28.85
N LEU A 7 2.09 -6.00 27.67
CA LEU A 7 1.00 -5.09 27.32
C LEU A 7 -0.28 -5.46 28.08
N PRO A 8 -1.01 -4.49 28.65
CA PRO A 8 -2.35 -4.70 29.18
C PRO A 8 -3.26 -5.42 28.17
N ASP A 9 -4.23 -6.19 28.65
CA ASP A 9 -5.15 -6.93 27.78
C ASP A 9 -5.91 -6.02 26.81
N GLU A 10 -6.23 -4.79 27.23
CA GLU A 10 -6.85 -3.76 26.39
C GLU A 10 -5.93 -3.22 25.26
N LEU A 11 -4.63 -3.52 25.30
CA LEU A 11 -3.64 -3.18 24.28
C LEU A 11 -3.12 -4.43 23.57
N LYS A 12 -3.97 -5.45 23.41
CA LYS A 12 -3.76 -6.56 22.49
C LYS A 12 -4.53 -6.32 21.20
N LEU A 13 -4.03 -6.86 20.11
CA LEU A 13 -4.69 -6.77 18.80
C LEU A 13 -5.99 -7.59 18.81
N ALA A 14 -7.11 -6.96 18.50
CA ALA A 14 -8.44 -7.57 18.48
C ALA A 14 -8.72 -8.26 17.12
N THR A 15 -7.88 -9.23 16.76
CA THR A 15 -7.90 -9.93 15.45
C THR A 15 -9.30 -10.37 15.02
N GLU A 16 -10.03 -11.08 15.89
CA GLU A 16 -11.38 -11.58 15.57
C GLU A 16 -12.38 -10.45 15.29
N ALA A 17 -12.27 -9.33 15.99
CA ALA A 17 -13.13 -8.16 15.75
C ALA A 17 -12.79 -7.54 14.39
N HIS A 18 -11.50 -7.40 14.05
CA HIS A 18 -11.06 -6.86 12.76
C HIS A 18 -11.47 -7.73 11.57
N VAL A 19 -11.40 -9.06 11.70
CA VAL A 19 -11.87 -10.00 10.66
C VAL A 19 -13.37 -9.80 10.41
N LYS A 20 -14.18 -9.76 11.48
CA LYS A 20 -15.64 -9.53 11.39
C LYS A 20 -15.97 -8.17 10.80
N TYR A 21 -15.25 -7.13 11.20
CA TYR A 21 -15.38 -5.78 10.66
C TYR A 21 -15.23 -5.80 9.14
N ILE A 22 -14.13 -6.37 8.62
CA ILE A 22 -13.85 -6.45 7.19
C ILE A 22 -14.94 -7.24 6.44
N GLN A 23 -15.38 -8.36 6.99
CA GLN A 23 -16.47 -9.17 6.40
C GLN A 23 -17.80 -8.42 6.33
N SER A 24 -18.03 -7.46 7.23
CA SER A 24 -19.27 -6.68 7.30
C SER A 24 -19.31 -5.46 6.36
N LEU A 25 -18.19 -5.08 5.73
CA LEU A 25 -18.10 -3.83 4.96
C LEU A 25 -19.08 -3.79 3.77
N ASP A 26 -19.39 -4.92 3.15
CA ASP A 26 -20.33 -5.00 2.01
C ASP A 26 -21.78 -5.33 2.42
N THR A 27 -22.09 -5.51 3.72
CA THR A 27 -23.41 -6.03 4.11
C THR A 27 -24.51 -4.96 4.20
N ARG A 28 -24.15 -3.68 4.33
CA ARG A 28 -25.08 -2.57 4.63
C ARG A 28 -25.64 -1.89 3.38
N LYS A 29 -26.09 -2.68 2.40
CA LYS A 29 -26.52 -2.20 1.06
C LYS A 29 -27.77 -1.31 1.06
N ASP A 30 -28.50 -1.33 2.16
CA ASP A 30 -29.69 -0.52 2.44
C ASP A 30 -29.39 0.84 3.07
N GLU A 31 -28.14 1.10 3.48
CA GLU A 31 -27.72 2.36 4.09
C GLU A 31 -27.20 3.37 3.06
N TYR A 32 -27.48 4.66 3.28
CA TYR A 32 -27.01 5.74 2.40
C TYR A 32 -25.48 5.79 2.30
N ASP A 33 -24.78 5.56 3.42
CA ASP A 33 -23.33 5.59 3.49
C ASP A 33 -22.65 4.52 2.61
N TYR A 34 -23.31 3.39 2.37
CA TYR A 34 -22.84 2.36 1.44
C TYR A 34 -22.75 2.84 -0.01
N TRP A 35 -23.69 3.72 -0.40
CA TRP A 35 -23.73 4.29 -1.74
C TRP A 35 -22.80 5.49 -1.87
N LEU A 36 -22.63 6.27 -0.80
CA LEU A 36 -21.64 7.36 -0.78
C LEU A 36 -20.20 6.89 -0.91
N THR A 37 -19.91 5.66 -0.48
CA THR A 37 -18.56 5.08 -0.50
C THR A 37 -18.27 4.26 -1.77
N GLU A 38 -19.14 4.34 -2.79
CA GLU A 38 -18.98 3.58 -4.03
C GLU A 38 -17.61 3.83 -4.72
N HIS A 39 -17.15 5.07 -4.72
CA HIS A 39 -15.85 5.50 -5.26
C HIS A 39 -14.62 4.91 -4.53
N LEU A 40 -14.83 4.16 -3.44
CA LEU A 40 -13.77 3.50 -2.67
C LEU A 40 -13.80 1.97 -2.77
N ARG A 41 -14.84 1.36 -3.35
CA ARG A 41 -15.13 -0.08 -3.14
C ARG A 41 -13.99 -1.01 -3.56
N LEU A 42 -13.45 -0.87 -4.77
CA LEU A 42 -12.36 -1.74 -5.23
C LEU A 42 -11.09 -1.59 -4.40
N ASN A 43 -10.73 -0.36 -4.02
CA ASN A 43 -9.58 -0.15 -3.13
C ASN A 43 -9.87 -0.64 -1.71
N GLY A 44 -11.11 -0.47 -1.22
CA GLY A 44 -11.57 -0.97 0.06
C GLY A 44 -11.50 -2.49 0.16
N LEU A 45 -11.85 -3.19 -0.92
CA LEU A 45 -11.67 -4.63 -1.04
C LEU A 45 -10.19 -5.01 -0.97
N TYR A 46 -9.31 -4.29 -1.69
CA TYR A 46 -7.86 -4.51 -1.59
C TYR A 46 -7.35 -4.28 -0.16
N TRP A 47 -7.77 -3.20 0.51
CA TRP A 47 -7.34 -2.90 1.88
C TRP A 47 -7.79 -3.97 2.88
N GLY A 48 -9.07 -4.35 2.81
CA GLY A 48 -9.64 -5.39 3.66
C GLY A 48 -9.00 -6.76 3.42
N LEU A 49 -8.85 -7.16 2.15
CA LEU A 49 -8.23 -8.44 1.80
C LEU A 49 -6.76 -8.50 2.24
N THR A 50 -5.99 -7.44 2.02
CA THR A 50 -4.60 -7.37 2.51
C THR A 50 -4.55 -7.50 4.03
N ALA A 51 -5.40 -6.77 4.75
CA ALA A 51 -5.50 -6.85 6.20
C ALA A 51 -5.83 -8.27 6.69
N LEU A 52 -6.76 -8.96 6.05
CA LEU A 52 -7.12 -10.34 6.36
C LEU A 52 -5.94 -11.31 6.17
N HIS A 53 -5.17 -11.16 5.10
CA HIS A 53 -3.95 -11.95 4.92
C HIS A 53 -2.92 -11.67 6.02
N LEU A 54 -2.73 -10.39 6.40
CA LEU A 54 -1.78 -10.02 7.46
C LEU A 54 -2.18 -10.56 8.84
N LEU A 55 -3.47 -10.75 9.07
CA LEU A 55 -4.04 -11.35 10.27
C LEU A 55 -4.06 -12.89 10.25
N GLY A 56 -3.63 -13.54 9.16
CA GLY A 56 -3.64 -15.00 9.03
C GLY A 56 -5.00 -15.60 8.61
N HIS A 57 -5.92 -14.79 8.08
CA HIS A 57 -7.25 -15.20 7.62
C HIS A 57 -7.47 -14.96 6.11
N PRO A 58 -6.61 -15.47 5.20
CA PRO A 58 -6.67 -15.17 3.77
C PRO A 58 -7.95 -15.66 3.06
N HIS A 59 -8.71 -16.56 3.69
CA HIS A 59 -9.94 -17.14 3.15
C HIS A 59 -11.20 -16.60 3.82
N ALA A 60 -11.12 -15.48 4.54
CA ALA A 60 -12.28 -14.90 5.23
C ALA A 60 -13.29 -14.23 4.29
N LEU A 61 -12.92 -13.93 3.03
CA LEU A 61 -13.84 -13.46 1.99
C LEU A 61 -14.08 -14.55 0.93
N PRO A 62 -15.28 -14.65 0.33
CA PRO A 62 -15.55 -15.62 -0.72
C PRO A 62 -14.73 -15.31 -1.99
N ARG A 63 -13.82 -16.22 -2.36
CA ARG A 63 -12.90 -16.01 -3.49
C ARG A 63 -13.63 -15.76 -4.82
N ALA A 64 -14.69 -16.51 -5.11
CA ALA A 64 -15.43 -16.37 -6.37
C ALA A 64 -16.11 -15.00 -6.47
N GLU A 65 -16.83 -14.57 -5.43
CA GLU A 65 -17.49 -13.27 -5.40
C GLU A 65 -16.48 -12.10 -5.47
N THR A 66 -15.30 -12.28 -4.84
CA THR A 66 -14.18 -11.32 -4.92
C THR A 66 -13.73 -11.15 -6.38
N ILE A 67 -13.52 -12.25 -7.11
CA ILE A 67 -13.10 -12.22 -8.53
C ILE A 67 -14.20 -11.59 -9.39
N ASP A 68 -15.45 -12.01 -9.20
CA ASP A 68 -16.60 -11.50 -9.95
C ASP A 68 -16.73 -9.98 -9.81
N PHE A 69 -16.59 -9.46 -8.59
CA PHE A 69 -16.62 -8.02 -8.34
C PHE A 69 -15.46 -7.30 -9.01
N VAL A 70 -14.22 -7.77 -8.85
CA VAL A 70 -13.04 -7.14 -9.48
C VAL A 70 -13.20 -7.07 -11.00
N LEU A 71 -13.58 -8.18 -11.64
CA LEU A 71 -13.76 -8.23 -13.08
C LEU A 71 -14.93 -7.36 -13.55
N SER A 72 -16.00 -7.22 -12.76
CA SER A 72 -17.11 -6.32 -13.08
C SER A 72 -16.72 -4.82 -13.08
N CYS A 73 -15.58 -4.47 -12.49
CA CYS A 73 -15.00 -3.13 -12.52
C CYS A 73 -14.08 -2.89 -13.72
N GLN A 74 -13.83 -3.90 -14.57
CA GLN A 74 -12.91 -3.78 -15.71
C GLN A 74 -13.56 -3.00 -16.87
N HIS A 75 -12.84 -2.01 -17.40
CA HIS A 75 -13.27 -1.18 -18.52
C HIS A 75 -12.75 -1.70 -19.87
N GLU A 76 -13.34 -1.25 -20.97
CA GLU A 76 -12.91 -1.59 -22.34
C GLU A 76 -11.48 -1.13 -22.65
N SER A 77 -10.98 -0.10 -21.95
CA SER A 77 -9.59 0.34 -22.06
C SER A 77 -8.59 -0.67 -21.49
N GLY A 78 -9.03 -1.62 -20.66
CA GLY A 78 -8.21 -2.57 -19.92
C GLY A 78 -7.97 -2.20 -18.45
N GLY A 79 -8.13 -0.91 -18.10
CA GLY A 79 -8.06 -0.44 -16.72
C GLY A 79 -9.31 -0.80 -15.90
N PHE A 80 -9.27 -0.49 -14.61
CA PHE A 80 -10.38 -0.75 -13.67
C PHE A 80 -10.87 0.55 -13.05
N GLY A 81 -12.17 0.62 -12.78
CA GLY A 81 -12.82 1.70 -12.02
C GLY A 81 -13.08 1.33 -10.55
N ALA A 82 -13.58 2.29 -9.78
CA ALA A 82 -13.85 2.10 -8.34
C ALA A 82 -14.92 1.04 -8.04
N ALA A 83 -15.90 0.94 -8.94
CA ALA A 83 -17.06 0.06 -8.91
C ALA A 83 -17.57 -0.13 -10.35
N PRO A 84 -18.51 -1.06 -10.61
CA PRO A 84 -19.07 -1.25 -11.94
C PRO A 84 -19.65 0.05 -12.53
N GLY A 85 -19.24 0.38 -13.75
CA GLY A 85 -19.68 1.58 -14.46
C GLY A 85 -18.90 2.87 -14.13
N HIS A 86 -17.88 2.81 -13.28
CA HIS A 86 -16.97 3.94 -13.01
C HIS A 86 -15.82 3.98 -14.03
N ASP A 87 -15.29 5.17 -14.26
CA ASP A 87 -14.17 5.39 -15.17
C ASP A 87 -12.90 4.66 -14.71
N ALA A 88 -12.12 4.19 -15.68
CA ALA A 88 -10.87 3.50 -15.42
C ALA A 88 -9.80 4.47 -14.90
N HIS A 89 -9.13 4.09 -13.81
CA HIS A 89 -8.08 4.91 -13.21
C HIS A 89 -6.92 4.04 -12.70
N MET A 90 -5.72 4.61 -12.65
CA MET A 90 -4.48 3.95 -12.22
C MET A 90 -4.64 3.30 -10.84
N LEU A 91 -5.16 4.05 -9.86
CA LEU A 91 -5.29 3.56 -8.48
C LEU A 91 -6.14 2.28 -8.37
N TYR A 92 -7.30 2.26 -9.02
CA TYR A 92 -8.20 1.11 -9.03
C TYR A 92 -7.62 -0.06 -9.83
N THR A 93 -6.94 0.24 -10.94
CA THR A 93 -6.23 -0.76 -11.75
C THR A 93 -5.15 -1.48 -10.94
N VAL A 94 -4.38 -0.73 -10.14
CA VAL A 94 -3.36 -1.30 -9.27
C VAL A 94 -3.99 -2.19 -8.19
N SER A 95 -5.05 -1.71 -7.52
CA SER A 95 -5.76 -2.53 -6.52
C SER A 95 -6.38 -3.79 -7.13
N ALA A 96 -6.94 -3.74 -8.35
CA ALA A 96 -7.42 -4.92 -9.06
C ALA A 96 -6.32 -5.96 -9.26
N VAL A 97 -5.17 -5.53 -9.79
CA VAL A 97 -4.01 -6.40 -10.01
C VAL A 97 -3.53 -7.01 -8.69
N GLN A 98 -3.40 -6.20 -7.64
CA GLN A 98 -2.99 -6.66 -6.32
C GLN A 98 -3.97 -7.70 -5.74
N ILE A 99 -5.29 -7.47 -5.84
CA ILE A 99 -6.31 -8.43 -5.38
C ILE A 99 -6.14 -9.76 -6.11
N LEU A 100 -6.14 -9.73 -7.45
CA LEU A 100 -6.07 -10.92 -8.28
C LEU A 100 -4.78 -11.71 -8.05
N VAL A 101 -3.65 -11.02 -7.89
CA VAL A 101 -2.37 -11.64 -7.53
C VAL A 101 -2.43 -12.30 -6.15
N MET A 102 -3.05 -11.64 -5.18
CA MET A 102 -3.12 -12.11 -3.79
C MET A 102 -3.93 -13.41 -3.66
N ILE A 103 -5.03 -13.52 -4.40
CA ILE A 103 -5.91 -14.70 -4.41
C ILE A 103 -5.58 -15.70 -5.53
N ASP A 104 -4.44 -15.52 -6.21
CA ASP A 104 -3.95 -16.40 -7.27
C ASP A 104 -4.98 -16.58 -8.39
N ALA A 105 -5.45 -15.47 -8.97
CA ALA A 105 -6.54 -15.39 -9.95
C ALA A 105 -6.21 -14.50 -11.17
N VAL A 106 -4.93 -14.33 -11.49
CA VAL A 106 -4.52 -13.55 -12.68
C VAL A 106 -4.98 -14.23 -13.98
N ASP A 107 -5.11 -15.55 -13.99
CA ASP A 107 -5.66 -16.36 -15.09
C ASP A 107 -7.14 -16.09 -15.39
N GLU A 108 -7.90 -15.61 -14.40
CA GLU A 108 -9.29 -15.17 -14.58
C GLU A 108 -9.37 -13.91 -15.48
N LEU A 109 -8.32 -13.08 -15.51
CA LEU A 109 -8.24 -11.97 -16.46
C LEU A 109 -8.18 -12.47 -17.90
N GLU A 110 -7.46 -13.56 -18.15
CA GLU A 110 -7.31 -14.14 -19.50
C GLU A 110 -8.58 -14.85 -19.95
N SER A 111 -9.25 -15.57 -19.05
CA SER A 111 -10.39 -16.41 -19.39
C SER A 111 -11.74 -15.69 -19.40
N ARG A 112 -11.90 -14.65 -18.57
CA ARG A 112 -13.18 -13.95 -18.38
C ARG A 112 -13.08 -12.44 -18.52
N GLY A 113 -11.92 -11.88 -18.20
CA GLY A 113 -11.63 -10.46 -18.36
C GLY A 113 -11.12 -10.10 -19.75
N LYS A 114 -10.38 -9.00 -19.80
CA LYS A 114 -9.76 -8.45 -21.02
C LYS A 114 -8.30 -8.89 -21.24
N GLY A 115 -7.76 -9.75 -20.37
CA GLY A 115 -6.38 -10.23 -20.40
C GLY A 115 -5.37 -9.25 -19.79
N LYS A 116 -4.28 -9.79 -19.22
CA LYS A 116 -3.25 -8.97 -18.55
C LYS A 116 -2.51 -8.04 -19.52
N ALA A 117 -2.42 -8.43 -20.80
CA ALA A 117 -1.82 -7.62 -21.84
C ALA A 117 -2.54 -6.28 -22.02
N GLN A 118 -3.88 -6.27 -21.95
CA GLN A 118 -4.65 -5.04 -22.08
C GLN A 118 -4.53 -4.16 -20.84
N VAL A 119 -4.46 -4.76 -19.64
CA VAL A 119 -4.14 -4.04 -18.40
C VAL A 119 -2.77 -3.35 -18.51
N GLY A 120 -1.75 -4.07 -18.97
CA GLY A 120 -0.41 -3.53 -19.17
C GLY A 120 -0.37 -2.40 -20.20
N GLN A 121 -1.12 -2.53 -21.30
CA GLN A 121 -1.20 -1.49 -22.33
C GLN A 121 -1.91 -0.23 -21.82
N PHE A 122 -2.98 -0.37 -21.03
CA PHE A 122 -3.64 0.76 -20.36
C PHE A 122 -2.64 1.55 -19.52
N ILE A 123 -1.90 0.86 -18.63
CA ILE A 123 -0.89 1.50 -17.78
C ILE A 123 0.22 2.15 -18.64
N ALA A 124 0.71 1.47 -19.67
CA ALA A 124 1.77 1.97 -20.53
C ALA A 124 1.36 3.21 -21.35
N ASN A 125 0.08 3.33 -21.70
CA ASN A 125 -0.46 4.49 -22.40
C ASN A 125 -0.54 5.73 -21.50
N LEU A 126 -0.61 5.54 -20.18
CA LEU A 126 -0.60 6.64 -19.21
C LEU A 126 0.80 7.19 -18.93
N GLN A 127 1.86 6.54 -19.44
CA GLN A 127 3.21 7.07 -19.30
C GLN A 127 3.43 8.29 -20.20
N ASN A 128 3.75 9.43 -19.58
CA ASN A 128 4.23 10.60 -20.30
C ASN A 128 5.62 10.32 -20.88
N ARG A 129 5.72 10.30 -22.21
CA ARG A 129 6.95 9.96 -22.93
C ARG A 129 8.01 11.05 -22.87
N GLU A 130 7.69 12.26 -22.42
CA GLU A 130 8.62 13.38 -22.29
C GLU A 130 9.23 13.51 -20.89
N SER A 131 8.42 13.32 -19.85
CA SER A 131 8.84 13.44 -18.45
C SER A 131 9.15 12.10 -17.77
N GLY A 132 8.55 10.99 -18.22
CA GLY A 132 8.60 9.68 -17.55
C GLY A 132 7.59 9.49 -16.43
N THR A 133 6.77 10.51 -16.13
CA THR A 133 5.65 10.44 -15.18
C THR A 133 4.51 9.59 -15.72
N PHE A 134 3.52 9.32 -14.88
CA PHE A 134 2.31 8.62 -15.25
C PHE A 134 1.09 9.43 -14.86
N ALA A 135 0.11 9.47 -15.76
CA ALA A 135 -1.19 10.02 -15.46
C ALA A 135 -2.06 9.04 -14.65
N GLY A 136 -3.01 9.55 -13.88
CA GLY A 136 -4.01 8.76 -13.20
C GLY A 136 -5.03 8.15 -14.17
N ASP A 137 -5.38 8.89 -15.20
CA ASP A 137 -6.35 8.53 -16.24
C ASP A 137 -6.11 9.35 -17.52
N GLU A 138 -7.08 9.35 -18.44
CA GLU A 138 -7.01 10.07 -19.70
C GLU A 138 -7.03 11.61 -19.57
N TRP A 139 -7.31 12.16 -18.39
CA TRP A 139 -7.39 13.60 -18.14
C TRP A 139 -6.05 14.21 -17.70
N GLY A 140 -5.03 13.38 -17.44
CA GLY A 140 -3.64 13.83 -17.38
C GLY A 140 -3.16 14.38 -16.03
N GLU A 141 -3.84 14.10 -14.90
CA GLU A 141 -3.25 14.36 -13.57
C GLU A 141 -2.01 13.47 -13.40
N GLU A 142 -0.85 14.06 -13.13
CA GLU A 142 0.40 13.31 -12.90
C GLU A 142 0.84 13.45 -11.43
N ASP A 143 1.27 12.34 -10.83
CA ASP A 143 1.76 12.27 -9.45
C ASP A 143 2.70 11.06 -9.30
N THR A 144 3.67 11.11 -8.39
CA THR A 144 4.54 9.94 -8.11
C THR A 144 3.74 8.72 -7.62
N ARG A 145 2.55 8.93 -7.04
CA ARG A 145 1.58 7.86 -6.70
C ARG A 145 1.25 7.00 -7.91
N PHE A 146 1.00 7.62 -9.06
CA PHE A 146 0.67 6.90 -10.30
C PHE A 146 1.90 6.25 -10.90
N LEU A 147 3.07 6.88 -10.79
CA LEU A 147 4.34 6.30 -11.21
C LEU A 147 4.64 5.01 -10.43
N TYR A 148 4.57 5.06 -9.09
CA TYR A 148 4.71 3.86 -8.27
C TYR A 148 3.63 2.83 -8.60
N GLY A 149 2.38 3.25 -8.72
CA GLY A 149 1.27 2.38 -9.10
C GLY A 149 1.53 1.62 -10.40
N ALA A 150 1.97 2.33 -11.44
CA ALA A 150 2.31 1.75 -12.73
C ALA A 150 3.41 0.70 -12.61
N LEU A 151 4.54 1.02 -11.95
CA LEU A 151 5.63 0.06 -11.77
C LEU A 151 5.22 -1.13 -10.90
N ASN A 152 4.39 -0.92 -9.87
CA ASN A 152 3.86 -1.98 -9.01
C ASN A 152 3.01 -2.98 -9.79
N ALA A 153 1.99 -2.50 -10.52
CA ALA A 153 1.12 -3.39 -11.27
C ALA A 153 1.85 -4.08 -12.43
N LEU A 154 2.69 -3.34 -13.17
CA LEU A 154 3.45 -3.92 -14.28
C LEU A 154 4.49 -4.94 -13.81
N SER A 155 5.14 -4.76 -12.66
CA SER A 155 6.07 -5.75 -12.14
C SER A 155 5.36 -7.02 -11.67
N LEU A 156 4.21 -6.90 -11.01
CA LEU A 156 3.39 -8.05 -10.60
C LEU A 156 2.86 -8.86 -11.80
N LEU A 157 2.65 -8.23 -12.96
CA LEU A 157 2.19 -8.88 -14.18
C LEU A 157 3.31 -9.37 -15.12
N ASP A 158 4.57 -9.09 -14.77
CA ASP A 158 5.76 -9.32 -15.61
C ASP A 158 5.71 -8.55 -16.95
N LEU A 159 5.36 -7.26 -16.87
CA LEU A 159 5.14 -6.36 -18.02
C LEU A 159 5.88 -5.02 -17.91
N LEU A 160 6.89 -4.91 -17.04
CA LEU A 160 7.71 -3.69 -16.89
C LEU A 160 8.35 -3.23 -18.21
N SER A 161 8.60 -4.14 -19.15
CA SER A 161 9.18 -3.81 -20.46
C SER A 161 8.27 -2.97 -21.35
N LEU A 162 7.00 -2.76 -20.99
CA LEU A 162 6.07 -1.91 -21.74
C LEU A 162 6.31 -0.40 -21.51
N VAL A 163 7.08 -0.04 -20.49
CA VAL A 163 7.31 1.36 -20.09
C VAL A 163 8.79 1.70 -20.06
N ASP A 164 9.08 2.99 -20.18
CA ASP A 164 10.43 3.52 -20.01
C ASP A 164 10.75 3.70 -18.52
N VAL A 165 11.29 2.65 -17.91
CA VAL A 165 11.63 2.63 -16.47
C VAL A 165 12.74 3.64 -16.15
N GLU A 166 13.75 3.80 -17.01
CA GLU A 166 14.86 4.71 -16.73
C GLU A 166 14.39 6.16 -16.73
N LYS A 167 13.43 6.51 -17.60
CA LYS A 167 12.85 7.85 -17.61
C LYS A 167 12.01 8.15 -16.36
N ALA A 168 11.25 7.16 -15.87
CA ALA A 168 10.57 7.27 -14.59
C ALA A 168 11.56 7.46 -13.42
N VAL A 169 12.69 6.74 -13.44
CA VAL A 169 13.78 6.89 -12.45
C VAL A 169 14.39 8.29 -12.50
N GLN A 170 14.64 8.83 -13.70
CA GLN A 170 15.15 10.20 -13.86
C GLN A 170 14.20 11.25 -13.27
N HIS A 171 12.89 11.07 -13.45
CA HIS A 171 11.90 11.95 -12.83
C HIS A 171 11.95 11.87 -11.30
N ILE A 172 11.96 10.66 -10.72
CA ILE A 172 12.09 10.48 -9.26
C ILE A 172 13.35 11.15 -8.72
N ALA A 173 14.48 10.99 -9.42
CA ALA A 173 15.73 11.63 -9.03
C ALA A 173 15.60 13.16 -8.96
N ALA A 174 14.87 13.77 -9.91
CA ALA A 174 14.58 15.19 -9.92
C ALA A 174 13.64 15.65 -8.80
N CYS A 175 12.82 14.77 -8.23
CA CYS A 175 11.96 15.06 -7.08
C CYS A 175 12.71 15.07 -5.73
N THR A 176 14.00 14.75 -5.70
CA THR A 176 14.79 14.70 -4.46
C THR A 176 15.03 16.11 -3.91
N ASN A 177 14.73 16.31 -2.63
CA ASN A 177 14.94 17.57 -1.91
C ASN A 177 16.25 17.59 -1.12
N PHE A 178 16.62 18.78 -0.64
CA PHE A 178 17.86 18.99 0.12
C PHE A 178 17.95 18.15 1.41
N ASP A 179 16.79 17.81 1.98
CA ASP A 179 16.62 17.00 3.18
C ASP A 179 16.66 15.48 2.89
N GLY A 180 16.89 15.09 1.64
CA GLY A 180 16.94 13.71 1.18
C GLY A 180 15.58 13.08 0.91
N GLY A 181 14.48 13.79 1.15
CA GLY A 181 13.13 13.33 0.87
C GLY A 181 12.64 13.68 -0.54
N TYR A 182 11.36 13.38 -0.78
CA TYR A 182 10.73 13.52 -2.10
C TYR A 182 9.38 14.26 -1.99
N GLY A 183 9.11 15.12 -2.95
CA GLY A 183 7.81 15.77 -3.17
C GLY A 183 6.99 15.10 -4.29
N VAL A 184 5.81 15.67 -4.59
CA VAL A 184 4.92 15.22 -5.68
C VAL A 184 5.56 15.45 -7.05
N SER A 185 6.21 16.60 -7.23
CA SER A 185 6.98 16.98 -8.41
C SER A 185 8.31 17.64 -8.01
N PRO A 186 9.25 17.84 -8.95
CA PRO A 186 10.50 18.55 -8.67
C PRO A 186 10.27 19.92 -8.04
N GLY A 187 10.80 20.12 -6.84
CA GLY A 187 10.68 21.36 -6.05
C GLY A 187 9.51 21.41 -5.06
N ASP A 188 8.63 20.41 -5.06
CA ASP A 188 7.54 20.34 -4.07
C ASP A 188 8.03 19.94 -2.67
N GLU A 189 7.23 20.28 -1.65
CA GLU A 189 7.51 19.95 -0.26
C GLU A 189 7.67 18.43 -0.05
N THR A 190 8.70 18.05 0.71
CA THR A 190 8.90 16.66 1.13
C THR A 190 7.69 16.15 1.93
N HIS A 191 7.17 14.98 1.55
CA HIS A 191 6.03 14.35 2.21
C HIS A 191 6.26 12.84 2.40
N SER A 192 5.95 12.29 3.58
CA SER A 192 6.19 10.86 3.90
C SER A 192 5.52 9.90 2.89
N GLY A 193 4.33 10.24 2.41
CA GLY A 193 3.64 9.45 1.37
C GLY A 193 4.36 9.47 0.00
N GLN A 194 4.94 10.61 -0.37
CA GLN A 194 5.69 10.79 -1.62
C GLN A 194 7.07 10.14 -1.54
N ILE A 195 7.68 10.15 -0.35
CA ILE A 195 8.89 9.36 -0.08
C ILE A 195 8.63 7.87 -0.31
N PHE A 196 7.52 7.33 0.19
CA PHE A 196 7.19 5.93 0.01
C PHE A 196 7.06 5.57 -1.48
N THR A 197 6.26 6.32 -2.24
CA THR A 197 6.03 6.05 -3.66
C THR A 197 7.33 6.09 -4.45
N CYS A 198 8.16 7.12 -4.25
CA CYS A 198 9.48 7.22 -4.88
C CYS A 198 10.43 6.08 -4.49
N LEU A 199 10.56 5.76 -3.20
CA LEU A 199 11.43 4.67 -2.74
C LEU A 199 10.98 3.29 -3.23
N ALA A 200 9.68 3.02 -3.19
CA ALA A 200 9.14 1.76 -3.64
C ALA A 200 9.31 1.61 -5.16
N ALA A 201 9.07 2.67 -5.95
CA ALA A 201 9.36 2.70 -7.38
C ALA A 201 10.86 2.47 -7.69
N LEU A 202 11.77 3.14 -6.98
CA LEU A 202 13.21 2.90 -7.10
C LEU A 202 13.60 1.48 -6.70
N SER A 203 12.94 0.90 -5.70
CA SER A 203 13.16 -0.49 -5.30
C SER A 203 12.76 -1.48 -6.38
N ILE A 204 11.62 -1.25 -7.07
CA ILE A 204 11.18 -2.06 -8.21
C ILE A 204 12.15 -1.90 -9.38
N ALA A 205 12.61 -0.68 -9.66
CA ALA A 205 13.56 -0.38 -10.73
C ALA A 205 15.00 -0.86 -10.44
N GLY A 206 15.31 -1.32 -9.23
CA GLY A 206 16.66 -1.70 -8.82
C GLY A 206 17.62 -0.51 -8.69
N ARG A 207 17.10 0.68 -8.39
CA ARG A 207 17.82 1.96 -8.38
C ARG A 207 17.90 2.64 -7.01
N LEU A 208 17.94 1.84 -5.94
CA LEU A 208 18.14 2.35 -4.57
C LEU A 208 19.54 2.97 -4.36
N ASP A 209 20.47 2.79 -5.31
CA ASP A 209 21.77 3.48 -5.34
C ASP A 209 21.66 5.01 -5.39
N LEU A 210 20.51 5.53 -5.85
CA LEU A 210 20.24 6.96 -5.93
C LEU A 210 19.81 7.59 -4.60
N VAL A 211 19.57 6.79 -3.55
CA VAL A 211 18.98 7.25 -2.30
C VAL A 211 20.06 7.61 -1.27
N GLU A 212 20.02 8.86 -0.81
CA GLU A 212 20.81 9.34 0.34
C GLU A 212 20.26 8.76 1.67
N THR A 213 20.55 7.48 1.90
CA THR A 213 19.89 6.63 2.91
C THR A 213 19.85 7.23 4.31
N ASP A 214 20.97 7.64 4.88
CA ASP A 214 20.99 8.11 6.28
C ASP A 214 20.37 9.49 6.45
N LYS A 215 20.45 10.34 5.40
CA LYS A 215 19.81 11.65 5.40
C LYS A 215 18.29 11.50 5.38
N LEU A 216 17.78 10.66 4.48
CA LEU A 216 16.36 10.34 4.38
C LEU A 216 15.85 9.65 5.66
N ALA A 217 16.61 8.69 6.19
CA ALA A 217 16.25 8.00 7.43
C ALA A 217 16.14 8.96 8.62
N ARG A 218 17.01 9.97 8.69
CA ARG A 218 16.92 11.01 9.71
C ARG A 218 15.61 11.77 9.59
N TRP A 219 15.29 12.29 8.40
CA TRP A 219 14.05 13.02 8.14
C TRP A 219 12.81 12.19 8.51
N LEU A 220 12.78 10.91 8.13
CA LEU A 220 11.71 9.97 8.44
C LEU A 220 11.61 9.67 9.95
N SER A 221 12.73 9.49 10.65
CA SER A 221 12.73 9.23 12.09
C SER A 221 12.18 10.41 12.90
N GLU A 222 12.43 11.64 12.44
CA GLU A 222 11.91 12.88 13.03
C GLU A 222 10.39 13.08 12.75
N ARG A 223 9.71 12.11 12.11
CA ARG A 223 8.24 12.07 12.01
C ARG A 223 7.56 11.45 13.23
N GLN A 224 8.30 10.74 14.08
CA GLN A 224 7.70 10.17 15.29
C GLN A 224 7.53 11.24 16.35
N VAL A 225 6.27 11.56 16.67
CA VAL A 225 5.93 12.61 17.64
C VAL A 225 5.86 12.05 19.06
N PRO A 226 5.84 12.90 20.12
CA PRO A 226 5.84 12.43 21.51
C PRO A 226 4.70 11.45 21.86
N ALA A 227 3.54 11.55 21.20
CA ALA A 227 2.40 10.65 21.35
C ALA A 227 2.68 9.21 20.86
N GLY A 228 3.74 9.00 20.09
CA GLY A 228 4.22 7.71 19.62
C GLY A 228 3.90 7.40 18.16
N GLY A 229 2.85 8.04 17.62
CA GLY A 229 2.49 7.97 16.21
C GLY A 229 3.46 8.72 15.30
N LEU A 230 3.20 8.65 13.99
CA LEU A 230 4.01 9.24 12.93
C LEU A 230 3.19 10.27 12.15
N ASN A 231 3.84 11.31 11.64
CA ASN A 231 3.19 12.31 10.79
C ASN A 231 3.76 12.32 9.34
N GLY A 232 3.02 12.98 8.45
CA GLY A 232 3.40 13.10 7.04
C GLY A 232 4.39 14.22 6.73
N ARG A 233 4.39 15.24 7.59
CA ARG A 233 5.18 16.46 7.45
C ARG A 233 5.56 17.01 8.83
N PRO A 234 6.66 17.76 8.93
CA PRO A 234 6.98 18.53 10.13
C PRO A 234 5.80 19.37 10.62
N GLU A 235 5.70 19.56 11.94
CA GLU A 235 4.67 20.41 12.57
C GLU A 235 3.22 19.97 12.30
N LYS A 236 2.99 18.69 12.00
CA LYS A 236 1.65 18.08 11.89
C LYS A 236 1.42 17.02 12.97
N ASP A 237 0.16 16.78 13.27
CA ASP A 237 -0.26 15.72 14.19
C ASP A 237 0.00 14.33 13.59
N GLU A 238 0.16 13.33 14.47
CA GLU A 238 0.27 11.94 14.07
C GLU A 238 -1.00 11.40 13.42
N ASP A 239 -0.85 10.41 12.55
CA ASP A 239 -1.95 9.69 11.92
C ASP A 239 -1.49 8.23 11.66
N VAL A 240 -2.35 7.26 11.99
CA VAL A 240 -2.05 5.82 11.85
C VAL A 240 -1.56 5.45 10.46
N CYS A 241 -2.03 6.08 9.37
CA CYS A 241 -1.62 5.69 8.03
C CYS A 241 -0.11 5.92 7.78
N TYR A 242 0.53 6.86 8.49
CA TYR A 242 1.98 7.05 8.41
C TYR A 242 2.78 5.92 9.07
N SER A 243 2.13 5.06 9.86
CA SER A 243 2.72 3.77 10.29
C SER A 243 3.08 2.89 9.10
N TRP A 244 2.41 3.07 7.95
CA TRP A 244 2.86 2.49 6.69
C TRP A 244 3.83 3.40 5.98
N TRP A 245 3.45 4.63 5.61
CA TRP A 245 4.25 5.47 4.70
C TRP A 245 5.69 5.73 5.21
N VAL A 246 5.85 6.00 6.50
CA VAL A 246 7.18 6.23 7.09
C VAL A 246 7.90 4.91 7.34
N LEU A 247 7.22 3.93 7.92
CA LEU A 247 7.88 2.71 8.38
C LEU A 247 8.25 1.77 7.22
N SER A 248 7.44 1.70 6.18
CA SER A 248 7.76 0.98 4.93
C SER A 248 8.99 1.59 4.27
N SER A 249 9.06 2.92 4.15
CA SER A 249 10.22 3.66 3.67
C SER A 249 11.48 3.33 4.47
N LEU A 250 11.41 3.38 5.81
CA LEU A 250 12.50 2.98 6.69
C LEU A 250 12.85 1.48 6.54
N SER A 251 11.88 0.62 6.23
CA SER A 251 12.10 -0.82 6.02
C SER A 251 12.85 -1.09 4.71
N ILE A 252 12.48 -0.42 3.61
CA ILE A 252 13.17 -0.48 2.31
C ILE A 252 14.64 -0.11 2.47
N ILE A 253 14.94 0.95 3.22
CA ILE A 253 16.33 1.42 3.45
C ILE A 253 16.99 0.82 4.70
N LYS A 254 16.37 -0.19 5.33
CA LYS A 254 16.92 -0.95 6.48
C LYS A 254 17.27 -0.08 7.71
N ARG A 255 16.37 0.83 8.08
CA ARG A 255 16.50 1.80 9.20
C ARG A 255 15.31 1.82 10.17
N THR A 256 14.46 0.79 10.18
CA THR A 256 13.32 0.70 11.12
C THR A 256 13.70 0.77 12.60
N HIS A 257 14.94 0.46 12.95
CA HIS A 257 15.47 0.57 14.31
C HIS A 257 15.62 2.02 14.82
N TRP A 258 15.40 3.03 13.96
CA TRP A 258 15.45 4.46 14.33
C TRP A 258 14.12 4.96 14.92
N ILE A 259 13.08 4.12 14.91
CA ILE A 259 11.78 4.41 15.49
C ILE A 259 11.68 3.76 16.88
N ASP A 260 11.06 4.47 17.82
CA ASP A 260 10.61 3.87 19.08
C ASP A 260 9.45 2.90 18.79
N ARG A 261 9.83 1.64 18.61
CA ARG A 261 8.93 0.52 18.29
C ARG A 261 7.79 0.41 19.28
N GLN A 262 8.07 0.56 20.58
CA GLN A 262 7.07 0.30 21.62
C GLN A 262 6.01 1.39 21.64
N LYS A 263 6.43 2.66 21.48
CA LYS A 263 5.49 3.78 21.39
C LYS A 263 4.59 3.67 20.18
N LEU A 264 5.14 3.32 19.02
CA LEU A 264 4.34 3.20 17.79
C LEU A 264 3.33 2.05 17.85
N ILE A 265 3.73 0.88 18.35
CA ILE A 265 2.80 -0.23 18.59
C ILE A 265 1.68 0.19 19.54
N THR A 266 2.03 0.85 20.65
CA THR A 266 1.05 1.32 21.63
C THR A 266 0.09 2.34 21.01
N PHE A 267 0.58 3.24 20.17
CA PHE A 267 -0.25 4.21 19.45
C PHE A 267 -1.25 3.51 18.52
N ILE A 268 -0.79 2.61 17.65
CA ILE A 268 -1.66 1.89 16.71
C ILE A 268 -2.75 1.12 17.47
N LEU A 269 -2.38 0.38 18.53
CA LEU A 269 -3.32 -0.42 19.29
C LEU A 269 -4.34 0.41 20.10
N LYS A 270 -4.05 1.68 20.39
CA LYS A 270 -5.02 2.62 20.98
C LYS A 270 -6.03 3.16 19.97
N CYS A 271 -5.76 3.04 18.67
CA CYS A 271 -6.65 3.51 17.61
C CYS A 271 -7.62 2.42 17.13
N GLN A 272 -7.52 1.20 17.66
CA GLN A 272 -8.38 0.10 17.26
C GLN A 272 -9.71 0.13 18.02
N ASP A 273 -10.80 -0.29 17.37
CA ASP A 273 -12.03 -0.69 18.05
C ASP A 273 -11.92 -2.17 18.41
N THR A 274 -11.82 -2.47 19.71
CA THR A 274 -11.66 -3.85 20.20
C THR A 274 -12.96 -4.64 20.24
N GLN A 275 -14.11 -3.98 20.09
CA GLN A 275 -15.44 -4.60 20.14
C GLN A 275 -16.00 -4.85 18.74
N LEU A 276 -16.03 -3.80 17.91
CA LEU A 276 -16.60 -3.83 16.57
C LEU A 276 -15.55 -4.07 15.49
N GLY A 277 -14.27 -3.88 15.80
CA GLY A 277 -13.17 -4.02 14.85
C GLY A 277 -12.91 -2.78 14.00
N GLY A 278 -11.77 -2.77 13.32
CA GLY A 278 -11.26 -1.62 12.59
C GLY A 278 -10.25 -0.80 13.40
N ILE A 279 -9.48 0.03 12.70
CA ILE A 279 -8.52 0.99 13.27
C ILE A 279 -8.80 2.35 12.63
N SER A 280 -8.76 3.42 13.42
CA SER A 280 -8.93 4.80 12.98
C SER A 280 -7.58 5.54 12.85
N ASP A 281 -7.61 6.78 12.36
CA ASP A 281 -6.43 7.64 12.25
C ASP A 281 -5.82 7.98 13.63
N ARG A 282 -6.65 8.11 14.67
CA ARG A 282 -6.27 8.50 16.03
C ARG A 282 -7.20 7.89 17.09
N PRO A 283 -6.74 7.78 18.36
CA PRO A 283 -7.57 7.23 19.44
C PRO A 283 -8.89 8.00 19.61
N GLY A 284 -10.01 7.27 19.62
CA GLY A 284 -11.35 7.84 19.78
C GLY A 284 -12.04 8.30 18.49
N ASN A 285 -11.35 8.28 17.34
CA ASN A 285 -11.96 8.57 16.04
C ASN A 285 -12.69 7.34 15.47
N MET A 286 -13.52 7.59 14.45
CA MET A 286 -14.24 6.54 13.72
C MET A 286 -13.28 5.69 12.90
N VAL A 287 -13.47 4.37 12.95
CA VAL A 287 -12.64 3.41 12.20
C VAL A 287 -12.98 3.39 10.72
N ASP A 288 -11.98 3.09 9.90
CA ASP A 288 -12.16 2.83 8.47
C ASP A 288 -11.19 1.75 7.98
N VAL A 289 -11.49 1.15 6.82
CA VAL A 289 -10.68 0.03 6.29
C VAL A 289 -9.30 0.47 5.80
N TRP A 290 -9.11 1.75 5.48
CA TRP A 290 -7.83 2.33 5.07
C TRP A 290 -6.84 2.36 6.24
N HIS A 291 -7.22 2.98 7.35
CA HIS A 291 -6.43 3.02 8.58
C HIS A 291 -6.33 1.63 9.22
N THR A 292 -7.34 0.77 9.07
CA THR A 292 -7.25 -0.65 9.45
C THR A 292 -6.08 -1.33 8.76
N LEU A 293 -5.96 -1.25 7.42
CA LEU A 293 -4.81 -1.82 6.73
C LEU A 293 -3.50 -1.18 7.20
N PHE A 294 -3.42 0.16 7.22
CA PHE A 294 -2.13 0.81 7.45
C PHE A 294 -1.64 0.76 8.90
N GLY A 295 -2.56 0.59 9.86
CA GLY A 295 -2.21 0.19 11.22
C GLY A 295 -1.65 -1.23 11.27
N LEU A 296 -2.32 -2.20 10.62
CA LEU A 296 -1.90 -3.60 10.60
C LEU A 296 -0.56 -3.82 9.88
N THR A 297 -0.32 -3.14 8.76
CA THR A 297 0.98 -3.17 8.06
C THR A 297 2.08 -2.58 8.93
N GLY A 298 1.80 -1.50 9.68
CA GLY A 298 2.70 -0.94 10.68
C GLY A 298 3.08 -1.96 11.75
N LEU A 299 2.09 -2.64 12.35
CA LEU A 299 2.33 -3.70 13.33
C LEU A 299 3.14 -4.87 12.74
N SER A 300 2.86 -5.28 11.50
CA SER A 300 3.61 -6.32 10.78
C SER A 300 5.08 -5.92 10.59
N LEU A 301 5.36 -4.70 10.13
CA LEU A 301 6.73 -4.17 9.98
C LEU A 301 7.46 -4.03 11.32
N LEU A 302 6.72 -3.80 12.41
CA LEU A 302 7.26 -3.80 13.78
C LEU A 302 7.37 -5.19 14.40
N GLY A 303 7.07 -6.26 13.66
CA GLY A 303 7.19 -7.64 14.13
C GLY A 303 6.28 -7.94 15.31
N TYR A 304 5.08 -7.36 15.33
CA TYR A 304 4.07 -7.69 16.33
C TYR A 304 3.72 -9.18 16.26
N PRO A 305 3.63 -9.91 17.39
CA PRO A 305 3.42 -11.36 17.37
C PRO A 305 2.11 -11.76 16.69
N GLY A 306 2.14 -12.87 15.95
CA GLY A 306 0.96 -13.45 15.30
C GLY A 306 0.58 -12.79 13.97
N MET A 307 1.36 -11.82 13.48
CA MET A 307 1.14 -11.21 12.17
C MET A 307 1.97 -11.88 11.08
N GLU A 308 1.38 -12.00 9.90
CA GLU A 308 2.11 -12.34 8.68
C GLU A 308 2.99 -11.15 8.24
N ALA A 309 4.12 -11.46 7.61
CA ALA A 309 5.05 -10.43 7.15
C ALA A 309 4.51 -9.71 5.91
N VAL A 310 4.51 -8.38 5.93
CA VAL A 310 4.24 -7.54 4.75
C VAL A 310 5.52 -7.27 3.95
N ASP A 311 5.41 -7.20 2.62
CA ASP A 311 6.45 -6.67 1.75
C ASP A 311 6.39 -5.13 1.75
N PRO A 312 7.44 -4.43 2.23
CA PRO A 312 7.43 -2.98 2.36
C PRO A 312 7.41 -2.23 1.02
N VAL A 313 7.65 -2.91 -0.11
CA VAL A 313 7.63 -2.30 -1.45
C VAL A 313 6.25 -2.39 -2.07
N TYR A 314 5.49 -3.46 -1.81
CA TYR A 314 4.24 -3.76 -2.52
C TYR A 314 2.98 -3.59 -1.67
N CYS A 315 3.10 -3.44 -0.34
CA CYS A 315 1.97 -3.46 0.59
C CYS A 315 1.11 -4.73 0.44
N MET A 316 1.76 -5.88 0.29
CA MET A 316 1.13 -7.19 0.15
C MET A 316 1.81 -8.19 1.08
N PRO A 317 1.17 -9.34 1.40
CA PRO A 317 1.84 -10.40 2.15
C PRO A 317 3.13 -10.81 1.44
N ARG A 318 4.25 -10.88 2.17
CA ARG A 318 5.57 -11.18 1.61
C ARG A 318 5.60 -12.53 0.89
N SER A 319 4.88 -13.52 1.40
CA SER A 319 4.75 -14.83 0.78
C SER A 319 4.15 -14.76 -0.63
N VAL A 320 3.23 -13.82 -0.88
CA VAL A 320 2.64 -13.58 -2.20
C VAL A 320 3.64 -12.93 -3.14
N THR A 321 4.35 -11.89 -2.69
CA THR A 321 5.32 -11.19 -3.54
C THR A 321 6.53 -12.06 -3.87
N GLU A 322 7.01 -12.87 -2.93
CA GLU A 322 8.08 -13.86 -3.16
C GLU A 322 7.67 -14.92 -4.17
N ARG A 323 6.41 -15.41 -4.10
CA ARG A 323 5.86 -16.37 -5.06
C ARG A 323 5.81 -15.81 -6.47
N VAL A 324 5.30 -14.58 -6.64
CA VAL A 324 4.99 -14.02 -7.97
C VAL A 324 6.20 -13.37 -8.63
N LEU A 325 7.00 -12.62 -7.87
CA LEU A 325 8.16 -11.91 -8.42
C LEU A 325 9.40 -12.81 -8.49
N GLY A 326 9.30 -14.06 -8.01
CA GLY A 326 10.36 -15.05 -8.11
C GLY A 326 11.67 -14.52 -7.55
N ARG A 327 11.66 -13.82 -6.39
CA ARG A 327 12.88 -13.45 -5.67
C ARG A 327 13.61 -14.75 -5.37
N LYS A 328 14.50 -15.15 -6.29
CA LYS A 328 15.64 -15.98 -5.99
C LYS A 328 16.25 -15.30 -4.78
N ALA A 329 16.17 -15.95 -3.64
CA ALA A 329 17.06 -15.70 -2.53
C ALA A 329 18.48 -16.05 -3.03
N ALA A 330 19.02 -15.23 -3.92
CA ALA A 330 20.43 -15.14 -4.17
C ALA A 330 20.98 -14.42 -2.94
N ALA A 331 21.38 -15.24 -1.97
CA ALA A 331 22.69 -15.15 -1.35
C ALA A 331 23.50 -13.91 -1.77
N SER A 332 23.15 -12.72 -1.27
CA SER A 332 24.14 -11.68 -1.04
C SER A 332 24.82 -12.05 0.27
N GLY A 333 25.66 -13.09 0.21
CA GLY A 333 26.75 -13.26 1.14
C GLY A 333 27.64 -12.02 1.01
N ILE A 334 27.43 -11.08 1.92
CA ILE A 334 28.48 -10.17 2.35
C ILE A 334 28.47 -10.34 3.87
N SER A 335 29.49 -11.06 4.33
CA SER A 335 29.89 -11.19 5.72
C SER A 335 30.04 -9.84 6.40
#